data_AF-A0A914GEP8-F1
#
_entry.id   AF-A0A914GEP8-F1
#
_cell.length_a   1.000
_cell.length_b   1.000
_cell.length_c   1.000
_cell.angle_alpha   90.00
_cell.angle_beta   90.00
_cell.angle_gamma   90.00
#
_symmetry.space_group_name_H-M   'P 1'
#
loop_
_entity.id
_entity.type
_entity.pdbx_description
1 polymer ?
#
loop_
_entity_poly.entity_id
_entity_poly.type
_entity_poly.pdbx_seq_one_letter_code
_entity_poly.pdbx_strand_id
1 'polypeptide(L)'
;MNLSYLFGSNEIINNISQRSRRSIRRGRVTKRKPGEAAEREIRDLQRTTNNILKLAPFTRIVKEAACEARLVTLFQTLLDSANGAKRKILKVEDLQLVRRILNRFGVTF
;
A
#
# COMPACT_ATOMS: atom_id res chain seq x y z
N MET A 1 -43.97 34.61 35.60
CA MET A 1 -42.70 33.94 35.96
C MET A 1 -42.90 32.44 35.82
N ASN A 2 -42.48 31.85 34.69
CA ASN A 2 -42.70 30.43 34.38
C ASN A 2 -41.49 29.60 34.82
N LEU A 3 -41.65 28.86 35.91
CA LEU A 3 -40.65 27.93 36.47
C LEU A 3 -40.80 26.49 35.94
N SER A 4 -41.38 26.28 34.75
CA SER A 4 -41.64 24.95 34.17
C SER A 4 -40.46 24.34 33.41
N TYR A 5 -39.32 25.05 33.28
CA TYR A 5 -38.15 24.58 32.50
C TYR A 5 -37.10 23.78 33.29
N LEU A 6 -37.29 23.54 34.59
CA LEU A 6 -36.29 22.87 35.44
C LEU A 6 -36.54 21.36 35.67
N PHE A 7 -37.66 20.82 35.20
CA PHE A 7 -37.99 19.40 35.44
C PHE A 7 -37.31 18.45 34.44
N GLY A 8 -36.98 18.91 33.23
CA GLY A 8 -36.37 18.08 32.19
C GLY A 8 -34.84 17.94 32.26
N SER A 9 -34.14 18.85 32.94
CA SER A 9 -32.67 18.84 32.98
C SER A 9 -32.12 17.71 33.85
N ASN A 10 -32.81 17.33 34.93
CA ASN A 10 -32.35 16.28 35.85
C ASN A 10 -32.40 14.88 35.21
N GLU A 11 -33.36 14.60 34.34
CA GLU A 11 -33.40 13.34 33.57
C GLU A 11 -32.28 13.27 32.52
N ILE A 12 -31.98 14.38 31.85
CA ILE A 12 -30.91 14.46 30.85
C ILE A 12 -29.53 14.29 31.52
N ILE A 13 -29.30 14.96 32.67
CA ILE A 13 -28.06 14.84 33.45
C ILE A 13 -27.86 13.40 33.95
N ASN A 14 -28.93 12.76 34.44
CA ASN A 14 -28.86 11.37 34.87
C ASN A 14 -28.58 10.40 33.70
N ASN A 15 -29.10 10.65 32.50
CA ASN A 15 -28.86 9.81 31.33
C ASN A 15 -27.41 9.93 30.79
N ILE A 16 -26.82 11.12 30.86
CA ILE A 16 -25.41 11.37 30.50
C ILE A 16 -24.47 10.65 31.50
N SER A 17 -24.78 10.70 32.79
CA SER A 17 -24.06 9.98 33.85
C SER A 17 -24.08 8.45 33.65
N GLN A 18 -25.22 7.88 33.24
CA GLN A 18 -25.36 6.45 32.99
C GLN A 18 -24.67 5.97 31.70
N ARG A 19 -24.57 6.81 30.66
CA ARG A 19 -23.82 6.48 29.42
C ARG A 19 -22.31 6.38 29.65
N SER A 20 -21.75 7.24 30.49
CA SER A 20 -20.31 7.22 30.83
C SER A 20 -19.88 5.91 31.50
N ARG A 21 -20.75 5.31 32.33
CA ARG A 21 -20.47 4.03 33.04
C ARG A 21 -20.45 2.80 32.15
N ARG A 22 -21.00 2.84 30.93
CA ARG A 22 -20.95 1.70 29.98
C ARG A 22 -19.56 1.51 29.35
N SER A 23 -18.63 2.46 29.54
CA SER A 23 -17.30 2.44 28.93
C SER A 23 -16.24 1.61 29.70
N ILE A 24 -16.59 0.97 30.82
CA ILE A 24 -15.62 0.23 31.66
C ILE A 24 -16.13 -1.18 32.00
N ARG A 25 -16.46 -1.98 30.99
CA ARG A 25 -16.27 -3.43 31.08
C ARG A 25 -15.28 -3.83 30.02
N ARG A 26 -14.03 -3.42 30.21
CA ARG A 26 -12.90 -4.12 29.59
C ARG A 26 -12.93 -5.52 30.20
N GLY A 27 -13.61 -6.45 29.54
CA GLY A 27 -13.56 -7.85 29.92
C GLY A 27 -12.10 -8.25 30.09
N ARG A 28 -11.82 -9.10 31.07
CA ARG A 28 -10.46 -9.58 31.34
C ARG A 28 -9.90 -10.18 30.06
N VAL A 29 -8.91 -9.53 29.45
CA VAL A 29 -8.23 -10.05 28.26
C VAL A 29 -7.55 -11.35 28.68
N THR A 30 -8.13 -12.48 28.30
CA THR A 30 -7.53 -13.79 28.53
C THR A 30 -6.34 -13.94 27.61
N LYS A 31 -5.17 -14.11 28.20
CA LYS A 31 -3.95 -14.43 27.44
C LYS A 31 -4.13 -15.82 26.83
N ARG A 32 -3.86 -15.94 25.53
CA ARG A 32 -3.83 -17.24 24.84
C ARG A 32 -2.67 -18.08 25.37
N LYS A 33 -2.80 -19.39 25.28
CA LYS A 33 -1.68 -20.29 25.61
C LYS A 33 -0.53 -20.06 24.62
N PRO A 34 0.74 -20.24 25.03
CA PRO A 34 1.85 -20.24 24.08
C PRO A 34 1.58 -21.28 22.98
N GLY A 35 1.86 -20.94 21.72
CA GLY A 35 1.57 -21.79 20.55
C GLY A 35 0.17 -21.59 19.95
N GLU A 36 -0.87 -21.38 20.76
CA GLU A 36 -2.26 -21.27 20.28
C GLU A 36 -2.48 -20.09 19.31
N ALA A 37 -1.79 -18.96 19.55
CA ALA A 37 -1.86 -17.80 18.65
C ALA A 37 -1.18 -18.08 17.30
N ALA A 38 -0.03 -18.75 17.32
CA ALA A 38 0.73 -19.09 16.12
C ALA A 38 0.00 -20.15 15.27
N GLU A 39 -0.59 -21.17 15.88
CA GLU A 39 -1.39 -22.17 15.17
C GLU A 39 -2.65 -21.58 14.54
N ARG A 40 -3.25 -20.57 15.19
CA ARG A 40 -4.38 -19.84 14.59
C ARG A 40 -3.92 -19.07 13.36
N GLU A 41 -2.82 -18.33 13.48
CA GLU A 41 -2.25 -17.55 12.38
C GLU A 41 -1.83 -18.45 11.20
N ILE A 42 -1.20 -19.62 11.46
CA ILE A 42 -0.87 -20.61 10.43
C ILE A 42 -2.14 -21.11 9.73
N ARG A 43 -3.17 -21.48 10.48
CA ARG A 43 -4.45 -21.93 9.90
C ARG A 43 -5.11 -20.84 9.05
N ASP A 44 -5.09 -19.60 9.51
CA ASP A 44 -5.68 -18.47 8.80
C ASP A 44 -4.89 -18.13 7.52
N LEU A 45 -3.56 -18.12 7.58
CA LEU A 45 -2.65 -17.89 6.44
C LEU A 45 -2.65 -19.03 5.42
N GLN A 46 -2.93 -20.26 5.83
CA GLN A 46 -3.06 -21.40 4.92
C GLN A 46 -4.46 -21.51 4.32
N ARG A 47 -5.50 -21.03 5.02
CA ARG A 47 -6.90 -21.05 4.55
C ARG A 47 -7.21 -19.88 3.62
N THR A 48 -6.55 -18.75 3.79
CA THR A 48 -6.80 -17.51 3.02
C THR A 48 -5.53 -17.05 2.32
N THR A 49 -5.67 -16.29 1.25
CA THR A 49 -4.55 -15.75 0.47
C THR A 49 -4.36 -14.25 0.73
N ASN A 50 -4.43 -13.84 1.99
CA ASN A 50 -4.16 -12.44 2.37
C ASN A 50 -2.68 -12.11 2.14
N ASN A 51 -2.38 -10.89 1.71
CA ASN A 51 -1.00 -10.46 1.52
C ASN A 51 -0.25 -10.47 2.86
N ILE A 52 0.76 -11.33 2.97
CA ILE A 52 1.64 -11.45 4.15
C ILE A 52 2.47 -10.17 4.33
N LEU A 53 2.85 -9.56 3.20
CA LEU A 53 3.53 -8.27 3.15
C LEU A 53 2.54 -7.15 2.86
N LYS A 54 2.80 -5.96 3.42
CA LYS A 54 2.02 -4.78 3.08
C LYS A 54 2.15 -4.47 1.59
N LEU A 55 1.02 -4.30 0.90
CA LEU A 55 1.00 -4.12 -0.54
C LEU A 55 1.70 -2.82 -0.99
N ALA A 56 1.50 -1.71 -0.29
CA ALA A 56 2.06 -0.41 -0.66
C ALA A 56 3.61 -0.37 -0.72
N PRO A 57 4.37 -0.78 0.30
CA PRO A 57 5.84 -0.80 0.22
C PRO A 57 6.35 -1.82 -0.81
N PHE A 58 5.71 -2.98 -0.93
CA PHE A 58 6.12 -3.98 -1.92
C PHE A 58 5.94 -3.47 -3.34
N THR A 59 4.77 -2.91 -3.67
CA THR A 59 4.51 -2.33 -4.99
C THR A 59 5.42 -1.17 -5.33
N ARG A 60 5.80 -0.35 -4.33
CA ARG A 60 6.79 0.72 -4.51
C ARG A 60 8.15 0.16 -4.96
N ILE A 61 8.67 -0.82 -4.24
CA ILE A 61 9.99 -1.43 -4.55
C ILE A 61 9.95 -2.12 -5.93
N VAL A 62 8.88 -2.83 -6.26
CA VAL A 62 8.73 -3.47 -7.57
C VAL A 62 8.76 -2.44 -8.71
N LYS A 63 8.08 -1.30 -8.54
CA LYS A 63 8.10 -0.23 -9.55
C LYS A 63 9.49 0.39 -9.71
N GLU A 64 10.21 0.57 -8.60
CA GLU A 64 11.58 1.08 -8.59
C GLU A 64 12.52 0.14 -9.36
N ALA A 65 12.54 -1.15 -8.99
CA ALA A 65 13.35 -2.16 -9.66
C ALA A 65 12.99 -2.31 -11.15
N ALA A 66 11.70 -2.26 -11.49
CA ALA A 66 11.26 -2.30 -12.89
C ALA A 66 11.68 -1.04 -13.67
N CYS A 67 11.76 0.13 -13.02
CA CYS A 67 12.26 1.35 -13.62
C CYS A 67 13.75 1.22 -13.97
N GLU A 68 14.55 0.75 -13.03
CA GLU A 68 16.00 0.55 -13.22
C GLU A 68 16.29 -0.46 -14.33
N ALA A 69 15.64 -1.63 -14.30
CA ALA A 69 15.80 -2.64 -15.34
C ALA A 69 15.47 -2.07 -16.74
N ARG A 70 14.39 -1.27 -16.84
CA ARG A 70 13.98 -0.64 -18.09
C ARG A 70 14.99 0.39 -18.60
N LEU A 71 15.59 1.19 -17.70
CA LEU A 71 16.64 2.14 -18.08
C LEU A 71 17.87 1.42 -18.62
N VAL A 72 18.31 0.35 -17.97
CA VAL A 72 19.45 -0.46 -18.43
C VAL A 72 19.18 -1.03 -19.83
N THR A 73 18.00 -1.59 -20.07
CA THR A 73 17.62 -2.09 -21.41
C THR A 73 17.60 -0.98 -22.46
N LEU A 74 17.05 0.19 -22.13
CA LEU A 74 17.01 1.34 -23.03
C LEU A 74 18.43 1.81 -23.39
N PHE A 75 19.34 1.90 -22.42
CA PHE A 75 20.74 2.25 -22.68
C PHE A 75 21.44 1.22 -23.56
N GLN A 76 21.19 -0.08 -23.35
CA GLN A 76 21.75 -1.11 -24.22
C GLN A 76 21.29 -0.93 -25.68
N THR A 77 19.99 -0.71 -25.90
CA THR A 77 19.45 -0.51 -27.27
C THR A 77 19.97 0.78 -27.94
N LEU A 78 20.19 1.83 -27.15
CA LEU A 78 20.81 3.08 -27.61
C LEU A 78 22.26 2.86 -28.06
N LEU A 79 23.03 2.12 -27.26
CA LEU A 79 24.42 1.80 -27.57
C LEU A 79 24.52 0.98 -28.84
N ASP A 80 23.64 -0.02 -29.03
CA ASP A 80 23.61 -0.83 -30.24
C ASP A 80 23.28 0.00 -31.49
N SER A 81 22.34 0.94 -31.38
CA SER A 81 22.01 1.90 -32.45
C SER A 81 23.20 2.81 -32.79
N ALA A 82 23.89 3.36 -31.78
CA ALA A 82 25.06 4.21 -31.98
C ALA A 82 26.23 3.44 -32.60
N ASN A 83 26.48 2.21 -32.14
CA ASN A 83 27.48 1.30 -32.68
C ASN A 83 27.18 0.94 -34.14
N GLY A 84 25.91 0.70 -34.48
CA GLY A 84 25.47 0.49 -35.86
C GLY A 84 25.76 1.70 -36.77
N ALA A 85 25.69 2.91 -36.22
CA ALA A 85 26.10 4.14 -36.89
C ALA A 85 27.62 4.42 -36.80
N LYS A 86 28.42 3.47 -36.29
CA LYS A 86 29.88 3.59 -36.06
C LYS A 86 30.26 4.77 -35.16
N ARG A 87 29.37 5.19 -34.27
CA ARG A 87 29.57 6.30 -33.32
C ARG A 87 29.66 5.74 -31.90
N LYS A 88 30.55 6.31 -31.09
CA LYS A 88 30.65 6.01 -29.65
C LYS A 88 29.84 6.96 -28.76
N ILE A 89 29.34 8.06 -29.33
CA ILE A 89 28.62 9.11 -28.62
C ILE A 89 27.12 8.96 -28.90
N LEU A 90 26.34 8.86 -27.83
CA LEU A 90 24.88 8.84 -27.88
C LEU A 90 24.33 10.22 -28.27
N LYS A 91 23.34 10.24 -29.16
CA LYS A 91 22.65 11.48 -29.55
C LYS A 91 21.14 11.38 -29.32
N VAL A 92 20.48 12.54 -29.34
CA VAL A 92 19.02 12.63 -29.16
C VAL A 92 18.28 11.89 -30.29
N GLU A 93 18.85 11.85 -31.50
CA GLU A 93 18.25 11.13 -32.63
C GLU A 93 18.22 9.60 -32.40
N ASP A 94 19.23 9.05 -31.71
CA ASP A 94 19.27 7.64 -31.35
C ASP A 94 18.13 7.31 -30.39
N LEU A 95 17.86 8.19 -29.42
CA LEU A 95 16.75 8.02 -28.47
C LEU A 95 15.40 8.10 -29.15
N GLN A 96 15.23 9.05 -30.07
CA GLN A 96 14.01 9.19 -30.85
C GLN A 96 13.77 7.94 -31.72
N LEU A 97 14.81 7.42 -32.37
CA LEU A 97 14.74 6.20 -33.17
C LEU A 97 14.35 5.00 -32.29
N VAL A 98 15.06 4.78 -31.18
CA VAL A 98 14.80 3.70 -30.24
C VAL A 98 13.37 3.78 -29.70
N ARG A 99 12.88 4.97 -29.32
CA ARG A 99 11.49 5.18 -28.89
C ARG A 99 10.49 4.80 -29.98
N ARG A 100 10.78 5.15 -31.23
CA ARG A 100 9.93 4.84 -32.39
C ARG A 100 9.87 3.34 -32.67
N ILE A 101 10.99 2.65 -32.54
CA ILE A 101 11.10 1.20 -32.71
C ILE A 101 10.38 0.49 -31.56
N LEU A 102 10.63 0.87 -30.31
CA LEU A 102 10.02 0.24 -29.14
C LEU A 102 8.49 0.41 -29.11
N ASN A 103 7.99 1.59 -29.49
CA ASN A 103 6.55 1.81 -29.63
C ASN A 103 5.91 0.91 -30.72
N ARG A 104 6.64 0.57 -31.79
CA ARG A 104 6.16 -0.37 -32.82
C ARG A 104 5.99 -1.78 -32.24
N PHE A 105 6.85 -2.18 -31.30
CA PHE A 105 6.78 -3.48 -30.64
C PHE A 105 5.86 -3.49 -29.41
N GLY A 106 5.08 -2.43 -29.18
CA GLY A 106 4.18 -2.33 -28.02
C GLY A 106 4.90 -2.14 -26.69
N VAL A 107 6.22 -1.90 -26.72
CA VAL A 107 7.02 -1.62 -25.52
C VAL A 107 6.87 -0.12 -25.23
N THR A 108 5.89 0.20 -24.38
CA THR A 108 5.59 1.56 -23.95
C THR A 108 6.36 1.93 -22.67
N PHE A 109 6.63 3.22 -22.49
CA PHE A 109 7.37 3.79 -21.36
C PHE A 109 6.44 4.52 -20.41
#